data_AF-A0A7C1G7F7-F1
#
_entry.id   AF-A0A7C1G7F7-F1
#
_cell.length_a   1.000
_cell.length_b   1.000
_cell.length_c   1.000
_cell.angle_alpha   90.00
_cell.angle_beta   90.00
_cell.angle_gamma   90.00
#
_symmetry.space_group_name_H-M   'P 1'
#
loop_
_entity.id
_entity.type
_entity.pdbx_description
1 polymer ?
#
loop_
_entity_poly.entity_id
_entity_poly.type
_entity_poly.pdbx_seq_one_letter_code
_entity_poly.pdbx_strand_id
1 'polypeptide(L)'
;MSEREIVNKLRRTMGSKYILGIVVPRARRIFVDVDREKFKDVLRFLKDEGFTHLSAITGLEVEDGIEILYHLGKGGIELTVRIKLPLENPVVPTITDITLGAVLYEREVHDLLGVKFEGHPNLARLVLPDEWPEHVHPLRKHLKK
;
A
#
# COMPACT_ATOMS: atom_id res chain seq x y z
N MET A 1 18.33 -7.36 13.24
CA MET A 1 18.47 -6.02 12.64
C MET A 1 17.61 -5.05 13.42
N SER A 2 18.20 -3.95 13.86
CA SER A 2 17.48 -2.81 14.44
C SER A 2 16.70 -2.06 13.36
N GLU A 3 15.70 -1.29 13.78
CA GLU A 3 14.88 -0.43 12.91
C GLU A 3 15.75 0.54 12.11
N ARG A 4 16.81 1.06 12.74
CA ARG A 4 17.75 2.00 12.12
C ARG A 4 18.55 1.35 10.99
N GLU A 5 18.94 0.09 11.14
CA GLU A 5 19.62 -0.67 10.08
C GLU A 5 18.72 -0.90 8.87
N ILE A 6 17.45 -1.27 9.10
CA ILE A 6 16.45 -1.46 8.04
C ILE A 6 16.28 -0.15 7.25
N VAL A 7 16.06 0.96 7.96
CA VAL A 7 15.86 2.28 7.37
C VAL A 7 17.07 2.72 6.54
N ASN A 8 18.28 2.55 7.08
CA ASN A 8 19.51 2.90 6.38
C ASN A 8 19.72 2.05 5.12
N LYS A 9 19.47 0.74 5.21
CA LYS A 9 19.60 -0.17 4.07
C LYS A 9 18.57 0.15 2.98
N LEU A 10 17.33 0.45 3.38
CA LEU A 10 16.26 0.85 2.47
C LEU A 10 16.64 2.12 1.69
N ARG A 11 17.07 3.18 2.39
CA ARG A 11 17.51 4.43 1.74
C ARG A 11 18.67 4.23 0.79
N ARG A 12 19.65 3.42 1.17
CA ARG A 12 20.83 3.13 0.34
C ARG A 12 20.47 2.35 -0.92
N THR A 13 19.55 1.38 -0.81
CA THR A 13 19.21 0.47 -1.91
C THR A 13 18.26 1.11 -2.90
N MET A 14 17.26 1.85 -2.41
CA MET A 14 16.22 2.44 -3.25
C MET A 14 16.64 3.79 -3.83
N GLY A 15 17.54 4.52 -3.15
CA GLY A 15 17.89 5.89 -3.48
C GLY A 15 16.98 6.88 -2.73
N SER A 16 17.59 7.91 -2.15
CA SER A 16 16.89 8.88 -1.28
C SER A 16 15.74 9.60 -1.97
N LYS A 17 15.80 9.80 -3.29
CA LYS A 17 14.74 10.50 -4.05
C LYS A 17 13.41 9.74 -4.09
N TYR A 18 13.42 8.42 -3.89
CA TYR A 18 12.22 7.57 -3.97
C TYR A 18 11.63 7.22 -2.61
N ILE A 19 12.34 7.55 -1.53
CA ILE A 19 11.90 7.40 -0.16
C ILE A 19 11.55 8.81 0.35
N LEU A 20 10.29 9.17 0.20
CA LEU A 20 9.78 10.52 0.41
C LEU A 20 9.76 10.90 1.91
N GLY A 21 9.62 9.90 2.78
CA GLY A 21 9.54 10.10 4.22
C GLY A 21 9.77 8.80 4.98
N ILE A 22 10.38 8.89 6.16
CA ILE A 22 10.43 7.78 7.11
C ILE A 22 10.15 8.31 8.50
N VAL A 23 9.20 7.68 9.19
CA VAL A 23 8.86 8.01 10.57
C VAL A 23 8.95 6.75 11.43
N VAL A 24 9.61 6.84 12.58
CA VAL A 24 9.68 5.78 13.59
C VAL A 24 9.03 6.33 14.85
N PRO A 25 7.68 6.28 14.98
CA PRO A 25 6.98 6.92 16.08
C PRO A 25 7.26 6.26 17.44
N ARG A 26 7.62 4.98 17.44
CA ARG A 26 8.04 4.21 18.61
C ARG A 26 8.82 2.97 18.18
N ALA A 27 9.45 2.30 19.15
CA ALA A 27 10.15 1.04 18.91
C ALA A 27 9.26 0.03 18.16
N ARG A 28 9.85 -0.65 17.18
CA ARG A 28 9.23 -1.68 16.33
C ARG A 28 8.09 -1.19 15.44
N ARG A 29 7.96 0.12 15.20
CA ARG A 29 6.97 0.71 14.29
C ARG A 29 7.66 1.66 13.33
N ILE A 30 7.60 1.35 12.04
CA ILE A 30 8.26 2.12 10.99
C ILE A 30 7.23 2.46 9.93
N PHE A 31 7.17 3.72 9.51
CA PHE A 31 6.38 4.17 8.37
C PHE A 31 7.34 4.68 7.30
N VAL A 32 7.09 4.30 6.06
CA VAL A 32 7.89 4.71 4.91
C VAL A 32 6.96 5.21 3.82
N ASP A 33 7.16 6.46 3.40
CA ASP A 33 6.49 7.04 2.25
C ASP A 33 7.33 6.77 1.01
N VAL A 34 6.72 6.20 -0.01
CA VAL A 34 7.44 5.76 -1.20
C VAL A 34 6.84 6.37 -2.46
N ASP A 35 7.73 6.71 -3.39
CA ASP A 35 7.35 7.10 -4.72
C ASP A 35 6.82 5.90 -5.52
N ARG A 36 5.85 6.16 -6.42
CA ARG A 36 5.23 5.13 -7.26
C ARG A 36 6.26 4.37 -8.11
N GLU A 37 7.32 5.02 -8.58
CA GLU A 37 8.35 4.38 -9.41
C GLU A 37 9.07 3.24 -8.69
N LYS A 38 9.26 3.34 -7.36
CA LYS A 38 9.97 2.33 -6.56
C LYS A 38 9.09 1.56 -5.60
N PHE A 39 7.79 1.78 -5.62
CA PHE A 39 6.83 1.11 -4.74
C PHE A 39 6.99 -0.43 -4.76
N LYS A 40 7.01 -1.03 -5.95
CA LYS A 40 7.12 -2.49 -6.10
C LYS A 40 8.50 -3.02 -5.69
N ASP A 41 9.56 -2.26 -6.01
CA ASP A 41 10.94 -2.60 -5.63
C ASP A 41 11.13 -2.57 -4.11
N VAL A 42 10.53 -1.59 -3.41
CA VAL A 42 10.53 -1.51 -1.95
C VAL A 42 9.89 -2.74 -1.34
N LEU A 43 8.72 -3.17 -1.83
CA LEU A 43 8.03 -4.34 -1.29
C LEU A 43 8.79 -5.65 -1.54
N ARG A 44 9.44 -5.80 -2.70
CA ARG A 44 10.34 -6.94 -2.95
C ARG A 44 11.52 -6.96 -1.99
N PHE A 45 12.18 -5.81 -1.83
CA PHE A 45 13.27 -5.67 -0.88
C PHE A 45 12.83 -6.03 0.55
N LEU A 46 11.67 -5.56 1.00
CA LEU A 46 11.16 -5.88 2.33
C LEU A 46 10.88 -7.37 2.49
N LYS A 47 10.30 -8.01 1.47
CA LYS A 47 10.11 -9.47 1.45
C LYS A 47 11.45 -10.20 1.56
N ASP A 48 12.47 -9.78 0.82
CA ASP A 48 13.82 -10.36 0.86
C ASP A 48 14.49 -10.14 2.23
N GLU A 49 14.21 -9.00 2.88
CA GLU A 49 14.60 -8.73 4.26
C GLU A 49 13.75 -9.52 5.28
N GLY A 50 12.80 -10.36 4.86
CA GLY A 50 12.02 -11.25 5.72
C GLY A 50 10.73 -10.64 6.27
N PHE A 51 10.27 -9.51 5.75
CA PHE A 51 8.93 -8.97 6.02
C PHE A 51 7.89 -9.70 5.16
N THR A 52 7.62 -10.95 5.51
CA THR A 52 6.77 -11.87 4.74
C THR A 52 5.31 -11.90 5.21
N HIS A 53 5.03 -11.37 6.41
CA HIS A 53 3.67 -11.32 6.96
C HIS A 53 2.98 -10.02 6.56
N LEU A 54 2.09 -10.07 5.57
CA LEU A 54 1.17 -8.97 5.25
C LEU A 54 -0.03 -9.04 6.20
N SER A 55 -0.15 -8.08 7.11
CA SER A 55 -1.23 -8.08 8.11
C SER A 55 -2.49 -7.37 7.61
N ALA A 56 -2.33 -6.32 6.81
CA ALA A 56 -3.43 -5.58 6.20
C ALA A 56 -2.93 -4.71 5.04
N ILE A 57 -3.85 -4.37 4.13
CA ILE A 57 -3.72 -3.19 3.27
C ILE A 57 -4.86 -2.25 3.64
N THR A 58 -4.52 -1.03 4.04
CA THR A 58 -5.51 0.00 4.40
C THR A 58 -5.54 1.06 3.33
N GLY A 59 -6.72 1.35 2.77
CA GLY A 59 -6.94 2.50 1.90
C GLY A 59 -7.68 3.62 2.62
N LEU A 60 -7.32 4.88 2.35
CA LEU A 60 -8.05 6.04 2.84
C LEU A 60 -7.95 7.22 1.88
N GLU A 61 -9.04 7.97 1.75
CA GLU A 61 -9.02 9.26 1.08
C GLU A 61 -8.51 10.36 2.03
N VAL A 62 -7.47 11.07 1.59
CA VAL A 62 -6.92 12.27 2.24
C VAL A 62 -7.28 13.50 1.41
N GLU A 63 -6.96 14.70 1.91
CA GLU A 63 -7.40 15.98 1.29
C GLU A 63 -7.03 16.10 -0.20
N ASP A 64 -5.86 15.60 -0.58
CA ASP A 64 -5.25 15.75 -1.90
C ASP A 64 -4.85 14.40 -2.54
N GLY A 65 -5.53 13.31 -2.17
CA GLY A 65 -5.23 12.00 -2.75
C GLY A 65 -5.88 10.81 -2.06
N ILE A 66 -5.50 9.62 -2.52
CA ILE A 66 -5.82 8.35 -1.86
C ILE A 66 -4.50 7.75 -1.38
N GLU A 67 -4.41 7.47 -0.09
CA GLU A 67 -3.27 6.76 0.48
C GLU A 67 -3.60 5.26 0.59
N ILE A 68 -2.59 4.44 0.32
CA ILE A 68 -2.65 3.00 0.52
C ILE A 68 -1.47 2.59 1.40
N LEU A 69 -1.77 1.91 2.50
CA LEU A 69 -0.82 1.52 3.53
C LEU A 69 -0.71 -0.01 3.54
N TYR A 70 0.48 -0.51 3.26
CA TYR A 70 0.80 -1.94 3.29
C TYR A 70 1.52 -2.26 4.60
N HIS A 71 0.85 -3.00 5.48
CA HIS A 71 1.37 -3.31 6.81
C HIS A 71 2.09 -4.66 6.79
N LEU A 72 3.40 -4.64 7.01
CA LEU A 72 4.27 -5.81 6.91
C LEU A 72 4.96 -6.10 8.25
N GLY A 73 4.94 -7.36 8.66
CA GLY A 73 5.50 -7.84 9.92
C GLY A 73 6.76 -8.71 9.74
N LYS A 74 7.73 -8.53 10.65
CA LYS A 74 8.89 -9.41 10.84
C LYS A 74 9.34 -9.39 12.30
N GLY A 75 9.33 -10.54 12.99
CA GLY A 75 9.94 -10.68 14.32
C GLY A 75 9.48 -9.63 15.35
N GLY A 76 8.20 -9.25 15.32
CA GLY A 76 7.61 -8.21 16.18
C GLY A 76 7.81 -6.76 15.72
N ILE A 77 8.62 -6.52 14.69
CA ILE A 77 8.70 -5.24 13.97
C ILE A 77 7.57 -5.18 12.95
N GLU A 78 6.87 -4.06 12.91
CA GLU A 78 5.86 -3.76 11.90
C GLU A 78 6.31 -2.52 11.12
N LEU A 79 6.41 -2.69 9.80
CA LEU A 79 6.79 -1.67 8.85
C LEU A 79 5.63 -1.44 7.89
N THR A 80 5.19 -0.19 7.81
CA THR A 80 4.10 0.23 6.93
C THR A 80 4.66 1.01 5.75
N VAL A 81 4.43 0.50 4.53
CA VAL A 81 4.76 1.20 3.28
C VAL A 81 3.54 1.99 2.85
N ARG A 82 3.67 3.31 2.70
CA ARG A 82 2.61 4.22 2.29
C ARG A 82 2.88 4.73 0.87
N ILE A 83 1.89 4.59 0.02
CA ILE A 83 1.88 5.20 -1.31
C ILE A 83 0.68 6.13 -1.43
N LYS A 84 0.92 7.32 -1.97
CA LYS A 84 -0.11 8.32 -2.24
C LYS A 84 -0.41 8.36 -3.73
N LEU A 85 -1.69 8.31 -4.07
CA LEU A 85 -2.20 8.32 -5.43
C LEU A 85 -3.07 9.57 -5.65
N PRO A 86 -3.17 10.08 -6.88
CA PRO A 86 -4.11 11.15 -7.20
C PRO A 86 -5.56 10.69 -6.98
N LEU A 87 -6.46 11.63 -6.69
CA LEU A 87 -7.91 11.38 -6.57
C LEU A 87 -8.51 10.91 -7.90
N GLU A 88 -8.06 11.52 -8.99
CA GLU A 88 -8.45 11.17 -10.35
C GLU A 88 -7.57 10.04 -10.88
N ASN A 89 -8.21 8.98 -11.38
CA ASN A 89 -7.55 7.79 -11.91
C ASN A 89 -6.42 7.25 -11.00
N PRO A 90 -6.72 6.86 -9.74
CA PRO A 90 -5.74 6.27 -8.84
C PRO A 90 -5.31 4.90 -9.38
N VAL A 91 -4.04 4.77 -9.76
CA VAL A 91 -3.47 3.53 -10.30
C VAL A 91 -2.16 3.21 -9.59
N VAL A 92 -1.96 1.94 -9.26
CA VAL A 92 -0.73 1.42 -8.64
C VAL A 92 -0.48 -0.01 -9.13
N PRO A 93 0.77 -0.49 -9.27
CA PRO A 93 0.99 -1.90 -9.58
C PRO A 93 0.59 -2.81 -8.41
N THR A 94 -0.01 -3.96 -8.75
CA THR A 94 -0.32 -5.03 -7.78
C THR A 94 0.95 -5.58 -7.13
N ILE A 95 0.79 -6.14 -5.93
CA ILE A 95 1.83 -6.84 -5.19
C ILE A 95 1.53 -8.34 -5.08
N THR A 96 0.52 -8.83 -5.79
CA THR A 96 0.09 -10.24 -5.76
C THR A 96 1.15 -11.23 -6.23
N ASP A 97 2.10 -10.82 -7.09
CA ASP A 97 3.29 -11.59 -7.46
C ASP A 97 4.35 -11.64 -6.35
N ILE A 98 4.30 -10.70 -5.40
CA ILE A 98 5.18 -10.63 -4.24
C ILE A 98 4.56 -11.43 -3.08
N THR A 99 3.29 -11.14 -2.76
CA THR A 99 2.56 -11.75 -1.65
C THR A 99 1.14 -12.07 -2.08
N LEU A 100 0.82 -13.36 -2.21
CA LEU A 100 -0.52 -13.83 -2.62
C LEU A 100 -1.64 -13.33 -1.70
N GLY A 101 -1.34 -13.10 -0.41
CA GLY A 101 -2.28 -12.54 0.56
C GLY A 101 -2.88 -11.18 0.13
N ALA A 102 -2.23 -10.44 -0.78
CA ALA A 102 -2.73 -9.16 -1.26
C ALA A 102 -3.98 -9.26 -2.14
N VAL A 103 -4.32 -10.43 -2.69
CA VAL A 103 -5.43 -10.58 -3.65
C VAL A 103 -6.76 -10.04 -3.12
N LEU A 104 -7.13 -10.39 -1.89
CA LEU A 104 -8.40 -9.95 -1.31
C LEU A 104 -8.34 -8.48 -0.89
N TYR A 105 -7.23 -8.06 -0.29
CA TYR A 105 -7.05 -6.70 0.16
C TYR A 105 -7.06 -5.67 -0.98
N GLU A 106 -6.37 -5.96 -2.09
CA GLU A 106 -6.37 -5.08 -3.26
C GLU A 106 -7.75 -5.01 -3.92
N ARG A 107 -8.50 -6.12 -3.93
CA ARG A 107 -9.90 -6.11 -4.39
C ARG A 107 -10.82 -5.29 -3.49
N GLU A 108 -10.65 -5.37 -2.17
CA GLU A 108 -11.42 -4.54 -1.22
C GLU A 108 -11.15 -3.05 -1.45
N VAL A 109 -9.88 -2.64 -1.56
CA VAL A 109 -9.50 -1.25 -1.84
C VAL A 109 -10.00 -0.81 -3.21
N HIS A 110 -9.95 -1.69 -4.21
CA HIS A 110 -10.52 -1.40 -5.53
C HIS A 110 -12.02 -1.14 -5.46
N ASP A 111 -12.76 -2.00 -4.78
CA ASP A 111 -14.22 -1.93 -4.71
C ASP A 111 -14.68 -0.69 -3.94
N LEU A 112 -14.08 -0.44 -2.77
CA LEU A 112 -14.53 0.59 -1.84
C LEU A 112 -13.95 1.99 -2.11
N LEU A 113 -12.77 2.08 -2.75
CA LEU A 113 -12.07 3.35 -3.04
C LEU A 113 -11.76 3.56 -4.53
N GLY A 114 -12.04 2.61 -5.42
CA GLY A 114 -11.89 2.78 -6.86
C GLY A 114 -10.43 2.82 -7.35
N VAL A 115 -9.49 2.29 -6.56
CA VAL A 115 -8.08 2.18 -6.96
C VAL A 115 -7.93 1.06 -7.99
N LYS A 116 -7.18 1.29 -9.07
CA LYS A 116 -6.83 0.25 -10.04
C LYS A 116 -5.47 -0.34 -9.72
N PHE A 117 -5.41 -1.67 -9.62
CA PHE A 117 -4.19 -2.43 -9.36
C PHE A 117 -3.69 -3.10 -10.65
N GLU A 118 -2.65 -2.55 -11.27
CA GLU A 118 -2.11 -3.03 -12.55
C GLU A 118 -1.47 -4.40 -12.39
N GLY A 119 -1.90 -5.37 -13.20
CA GLY A 119 -1.42 -6.76 -13.17
C GLY A 119 -2.12 -7.67 -12.15
N HIS A 120 -3.16 -7.19 -11.46
CA HIS A 120 -3.91 -8.00 -10.50
C HIS A 120 -4.65 -9.16 -11.20
N PRO A 121 -4.60 -10.40 -10.69
CA PRO A 121 -5.11 -11.59 -11.39
C PRO A 121 -6.64 -11.61 -11.55
N ASN A 122 -7.38 -10.98 -10.63
CA ASN A 122 -8.83 -10.87 -10.69
C ASN A 122 -9.30 -9.62 -9.93
N LEU A 123 -9.35 -8.47 -10.60
CA LEU A 123 -9.76 -7.20 -9.99
C LEU A 123 -11.27 -6.96 -10.09
N ALA A 124 -12.07 -7.99 -9.79
CA ALA A 124 -13.52 -7.84 -9.63
C ALA A 124 -13.87 -7.33 -8.23
N ARG A 125 -15.06 -6.72 -8.10
CA ARG A 125 -15.67 -6.33 -6.82
C ARG A 125 -15.67 -7.48 -5.81
N LEU A 126 -15.68 -7.12 -4.54
CA LEU A 126 -15.55 -8.09 -3.44
C LEU A 126 -16.60 -7.90 -2.35
N VAL A 127 -16.90 -6.65 -1.99
CA VAL A 127 -17.74 -6.26 -0.86
C VAL A 127 -19.09 -5.71 -1.30
N LEU A 128 -19.11 -4.90 -2.36
CA LEU A 128 -20.33 -4.22 -2.80
C LEU A 128 -21.24 -5.19 -3.58
N PRO A 129 -22.58 -5.05 -3.44
CA PRO A 129 -23.54 -5.82 -4.23
C PRO A 129 -23.36 -5.60 -5.73
N ASP A 130 -23.79 -6.58 -6.53
CA ASP A 130 -23.70 -6.53 -7.99
C ASP A 130 -24.50 -5.34 -8.57
N GLU A 131 -25.62 -4.96 -7.93
CA GLU A 131 -26.46 -3.84 -8.34
C GLU A 131 -25.89 -2.47 -7.94
N TRP A 132 -24.79 -2.43 -7.19
CA TRP A 132 -24.19 -1.16 -6.77
C TRP A 132 -23.66 -0.38 -7.99
N PRO A 133 -23.85 0.95 -8.08
CA PRO A 133 -23.38 1.70 -9.25
C PRO A 133 -21.85 1.57 -9.45
N GLU A 134 -21.39 1.26 -10.66
CA GLU A 134 -19.98 0.91 -10.95
C GLU A 134 -18.98 1.98 -10.45
N HIS A 135 -19.34 3.25 -10.64
CA HIS A 135 -18.47 4.39 -10.36
C HIS A 135 -18.65 5.00 -8.97
N VAL A 136 -19.44 4.37 -8.10
CA VAL A 136 -19.67 4.85 -6.73
C VAL A 136 -18.83 4.03 -5.76
N HIS A 137 -17.87 4.69 -5.12
CA HIS A 137 -16.93 4.10 -4.17
C HIS A 137 -17.19 4.66 -2.77
N PRO A 138 -17.91 3.96 -1.89
CA PRO A 138 -18.52 4.54 -0.68
C PRO A 138 -17.53 5.07 0.36
N LEU A 139 -16.24 4.68 0.31
CA LEU A 139 -15.22 5.23 1.19
C LEU A 139 -14.56 6.51 0.64
N ARG A 140 -14.95 6.98 -0.55
CA ARG A 140 -14.54 8.29 -1.06
C ARG A 140 -15.34 9.41 -0.39
N LYS A 141 -14.67 10.43 0.13
CA LYS A 141 -15.30 11.59 0.80
C LYS A 141 -15.88 12.59 -0.20
N HIS A 142 -15.33 12.64 -1.41
CA HIS A 142 -15.82 13.52 -2.49
C HIS A 142 -17.17 13.11 -3.10
N LEU A 143 -17.73 11.96 -2.72
CA LEU A 143 -19.13 11.63 -3.01
C LEU A 143 -20.03 12.55 -2.16
N LYS A 144 -20.22 13.79 -2.61
CA LYS A 144 -21.27 14.66 -2.08
C LYS A 144 -22.61 13.98 -2.35
N LYS A 145 -23.40 13.87 -1.29
CA LYS A 145 -24.82 13.48 -1.27
C LYS A 145 -25.65 14.26 -2.29
#